data_AF-A0A9W7ZZR1-F1
#
_entry.id   AF-A0A9W7ZZR1-F1
#
_cell.length_a   1.000
_cell.length_b   1.000
_cell.length_c   1.000
_cell.angle_alpha   90.00
_cell.angle_beta   90.00
_cell.angle_gamma   90.00
#
_symmetry.space_group_name_H-M   'P 1'
#
loop_
_entity.id
_entity.type
_entity.pdbx_description
1 polymer ?
#
loop_
_entity_poly.entity_id
_entity_poly.type
_entity_poly.pdbx_seq_one_letter_code
_entity_poly.pdbx_strand_id
1 'polypeptide(L)'
;MGSVFSVPIFFIIFRETTEAALIISIMMSFARQVFGDDRALLKKLRLQIWIGAVTGLLISLIIGAIFIAIWYTLAKDLWAKSEALWEGIFALIATILITLMGLAFLRTQHLQAKLKAKLHQALDKNKKGKGFFAKYAFGILPLITVLREGLEAVVFVGGVSLGLPAKSIPLATIVGILAGCAVGLVIYKGGNVLKLKWFFVASTVFLFLIGGGLFSNSINYFQNYQFGKLLGGGDPDAGYVFNVSQSVWMLACCNPEDPAASGGWKLFSAILGWTNNATIGSIIGYCLYWVAITVYLVGSKAHAKISYKKKTSEKLEM
;
A
#
# COMPACT_ATOMS: atom_id res chain seq x y z
N MET A 1 15.45 21.04 4.27
CA MET A 1 13.96 21.02 4.18
C MET A 1 13.36 19.65 3.79
N GLY A 2 14.16 18.63 3.38
CA GLY A 2 13.65 17.29 3.03
C GLY A 2 13.33 16.33 4.19
N SER A 3 13.17 16.83 5.42
CA SER A 3 12.98 16.01 6.64
C SER A 3 11.55 16.02 7.20
N VAL A 4 10.59 16.63 6.49
CA VAL A 4 9.23 16.88 7.01
C VAL A 4 8.17 16.05 6.28
N PHE A 5 8.45 15.53 5.08
CA PHE A 5 7.45 14.84 4.27
C PHE A 5 8.02 13.57 3.61
N SER A 6 7.51 12.40 4.03
CA SER A 6 7.80 11.13 3.37
C SER A 6 6.82 10.89 2.23
N VAL A 7 7.32 11.02 1.00
CA VAL A 7 6.55 10.80 -0.23
C VAL A 7 6.01 9.37 -0.34
N PRO A 8 6.78 8.29 -0.03
CA PRO A 8 6.25 6.93 -0.06
C PRO A 8 5.08 6.74 0.91
N ILE A 9 5.19 7.24 2.15
CA ILE A 9 4.13 7.17 3.15
C ILE A 9 2.88 7.90 2.67
N PHE A 10 3.06 9.09 2.08
CA PHE A 10 1.94 9.84 1.49
C PHE A 10 1.21 9.02 0.42
N PHE A 11 1.92 8.42 -0.54
CA PHE A 11 1.28 7.67 -1.62
C PHE A 11 0.60 6.38 -1.13
N ILE A 12 1.18 5.70 -0.15
CA ILE A 12 0.55 4.54 0.51
C ILE A 12 -0.76 4.98 1.17
N ILE A 13 -0.71 5.94 2.09
CA ILE A 13 -1.90 6.42 2.81
C ILE A 13 -2.94 6.98 1.85
N PHE A 14 -2.53 7.76 0.87
CA PHE A 14 -3.41 8.31 -0.16
C PHE A 14 -4.16 7.19 -0.89
N ARG A 15 -3.46 6.13 -1.33
CA ARG A 15 -4.07 4.97 -1.97
C ARG A 15 -5.07 4.28 -1.04
N GLU A 16 -4.65 3.89 0.16
CA GLU A 16 -5.54 3.17 1.10
C GLU A 16 -6.79 4.00 1.45
N THR A 17 -6.63 5.32 1.59
CA THR A 17 -7.75 6.23 1.83
C THR A 17 -8.67 6.32 0.61
N THR A 18 -8.14 6.36 -0.62
CA THR A 18 -8.97 6.35 -1.83
C THR A 18 -9.70 5.04 -2.05
N GLU A 19 -9.10 3.90 -1.69
CA GLU A 19 -9.73 2.58 -1.77
C GLU A 19 -10.87 2.46 -0.76
N ALA A 20 -10.63 2.84 0.50
CA ALA A 20 -11.68 2.92 1.52
C ALA A 20 -12.83 3.85 1.10
N ALA A 21 -12.50 5.03 0.57
CA ALA A 21 -13.50 6.00 0.10
C ALA A 21 -14.32 5.49 -1.11
N LEU A 22 -13.70 4.74 -2.03
CA LEU A 22 -14.38 4.09 -3.14
C LEU A 22 -15.36 3.03 -2.64
N ILE A 23 -14.96 2.19 -1.69
CA ILE A 23 -15.82 1.15 -1.11
C ILE A 23 -17.02 1.78 -0.42
N ILE A 24 -16.82 2.83 0.38
CA ILE A 24 -17.90 3.59 1.02
C ILE A 24 -18.84 4.19 -0.04
N SER A 25 -18.29 4.77 -1.11
CA SER A 25 -19.08 5.35 -2.21
C SER A 25 -19.95 4.30 -2.91
N ILE A 26 -19.42 3.09 -3.14
CA ILE A 26 -20.16 1.98 -3.73
C ILE A 26 -21.26 1.49 -2.79
N MET A 27 -20.96 1.32 -1.50
CA MET A 27 -21.95 0.94 -0.49
C MET A 27 -23.06 1.97 -0.38
N MET A 28 -22.71 3.25 -0.45
CA MET A 28 -23.65 4.36 -0.43
C MET A 28 -24.53 4.40 -1.69
N SER A 29 -23.97 4.11 -2.86
CA SER A 29 -24.73 3.98 -4.11
C SER A 29 -25.67 2.78 -4.07
N PHE A 30 -25.23 1.66 -3.49
CA PHE A 30 -26.04 0.45 -3.35
C PHE A 30 -27.22 0.66 -2.38
N ALA A 31 -26.99 1.32 -1.24
CA ALA A 31 -28.07 1.67 -0.31
C ALA A 31 -29.16 2.52 -0.99
N ARG A 32 -28.77 3.48 -1.84
CA ARG A 32 -29.73 4.27 -2.65
C ARG A 32 -30.51 3.42 -3.65
N GLN A 33 -29.89 2.42 -4.27
CA GLN A 33 -30.51 1.58 -5.29
C GLN A 33 -31.51 0.58 -4.68
N VAL A 34 -31.26 0.09 -3.47
CA VAL A 34 -32.13 -0.90 -2.80
C VAL A 34 -33.30 -0.24 -2.06
N PHE A 35 -33.08 0.92 -1.44
CA PHE A 35 -34.08 1.57 -0.57
C PHE A 35 -34.56 2.92 -1.13
N GLY A 36 -34.45 3.12 -2.45
CA GLY A 36 -34.76 4.36 -3.16
C GLY A 36 -36.13 4.98 -2.82
N ASP A 37 -37.13 4.15 -2.57
CA ASP A 37 -38.50 4.57 -2.27
C ASP A 37 -38.66 5.20 -0.88
N ASP A 38 -37.78 4.88 0.08
CA ASP A 38 -38.02 5.17 1.50
C ASP A 38 -36.98 6.16 2.07
N ARG A 39 -37.24 7.46 1.86
CA ARG A 39 -36.31 8.56 2.20
C ARG A 39 -35.87 8.58 3.67
N ALA A 40 -36.73 8.14 4.60
CA ALA A 40 -36.40 8.09 6.03
C ALA A 40 -35.45 6.94 6.38
N LEU A 41 -35.64 5.76 5.78
CA LEU A 41 -34.73 4.61 5.94
C LEU A 41 -33.37 4.89 5.28
N LEU A 42 -33.36 5.52 4.10
CA LEU A 42 -32.11 5.92 3.43
C LEU A 42 -31.21 6.83 4.27
N LYS A 43 -31.80 7.77 5.04
CA LYS A 43 -31.04 8.63 5.95
C LYS A 43 -30.43 7.81 7.10
N LYS A 44 -31.20 6.90 7.69
CA LYS A 44 -30.71 6.03 8.78
C LYS A 44 -29.60 5.09 8.30
N LEU A 45 -29.74 4.47 7.13
CA LEU A 45 -28.73 3.58 6.57
C LEU A 45 -27.44 4.32 6.18
N ARG A 46 -27.57 5.53 5.62
CA ARG A 46 -26.41 6.41 5.34
C ARG A 46 -25.64 6.73 6.61
N LEU A 47 -26.36 7.04 7.69
CA LEU A 47 -25.75 7.30 8.99
C LEU A 47 -25.06 6.05 9.54
N GLN A 48 -25.66 4.86 9.41
CA GLN A 48 -25.03 3.60 9.82
C GLN A 48 -23.74 3.30 9.05
N ILE A 49 -23.72 3.53 7.73
CA ILE A 49 -22.51 3.37 6.90
C ILE A 49 -21.42 4.34 7.37
N TRP A 50 -21.78 5.60 7.63
CA TRP A 50 -20.83 6.63 8.05
C TRP A 50 -20.29 6.38 9.46
N ILE A 51 -21.15 5.97 10.40
CA ILE A 51 -20.74 5.56 11.75
C ILE A 51 -19.80 4.35 11.66
N GLY A 52 -20.12 3.34 10.86
CA GLY A 52 -19.24 2.17 10.67
C GLY A 52 -17.86 2.56 10.12
N ALA A 53 -17.82 3.42 9.10
CA ALA A 53 -16.56 3.90 8.53
C ALA A 53 -15.73 4.73 9.52
N VAL A 54 -16.36 5.69 10.23
CA VAL A 54 -15.66 6.55 11.20
C VAL A 54 -15.13 5.73 12.38
N THR A 55 -15.92 4.79 12.89
CA THR A 55 -15.50 3.90 13.97
C THR A 55 -14.32 3.02 13.55
N GLY A 56 -14.36 2.45 12.33
CA GLY A 56 -13.25 1.65 11.80
C GLY A 56 -11.96 2.47 11.66
N LEU A 57 -12.08 3.70 11.14
CA LEU A 57 -10.95 4.62 11.01
C LEU A 57 -10.35 4.96 12.39
N LEU A 58 -11.18 5.31 13.37
CA LEU A 58 -10.74 5.64 14.73
C LEU A 58 -9.99 4.48 15.39
N ILE A 59 -10.53 3.25 15.29
CA ILE A 59 -9.88 2.07 15.85
C ILE A 59 -8.51 1.84 15.20
N SER A 60 -8.42 1.94 13.87
CA SER A 60 -7.15 1.77 13.17
C SER A 60 -6.11 2.82 13.58
N LEU A 61 -6.53 4.09 13.78
CA LEU A 61 -5.65 5.18 14.21
C LEU A 61 -5.15 4.98 15.64
N ILE A 62 -6.01 4.50 16.56
CA ILE A 62 -5.62 4.16 17.93
C ILE A 62 -4.56 3.05 17.93
N ILE A 63 -4.77 1.99 17.16
CA ILE A 63 -3.82 0.88 17.04
C ILE A 63 -2.47 1.38 16.49
N GLY A 64 -2.50 2.23 15.45
CA GLY A 64 -1.28 2.85 14.91
C GLY A 64 -0.54 3.74 15.91
N ALA A 65 -1.26 4.54 16.70
CA ALA A 65 -0.67 5.38 17.74
C ALA A 65 -0.02 4.53 18.85
N ILE A 66 -0.66 3.44 19.27
CA ILE A 66 -0.11 2.49 20.25
C ILE A 66 1.17 1.85 19.71
N PHE A 67 1.17 1.42 18.45
CA PHE A 67 2.33 0.81 17.81
C PHE A 67 3.53 1.76 17.78
N ILE A 68 3.30 3.02 17.39
CA ILE A 68 4.33 4.07 17.39
C ILE A 68 4.85 4.32 18.82
N ALA A 69 3.95 4.42 19.81
CA ALA A 69 4.35 4.66 21.20
C ALA A 69 5.23 3.54 21.78
N ILE A 70 4.89 2.27 21.50
CA ILE A 70 5.69 1.10 21.91
C ILE A 70 7.07 1.14 21.25
N TRP A 71 7.12 1.45 19.96
CA TRP A 71 8.37 1.52 19.21
C TRP A 71 9.36 2.53 19.82
N TYR A 72 8.90 3.75 20.12
CA TYR A 72 9.79 4.79 20.65
C TYR A 72 10.24 4.56 22.10
N THR A 73 9.58 3.68 22.85
CA THR A 73 9.85 3.45 24.27
C THR A 73 10.65 2.16 24.54
N LEU A 74 10.41 1.09 23.77
CA LEU A 74 10.99 -0.24 24.03
C LEU A 74 12.02 -0.68 22.98
N ALA A 75 11.96 -0.15 21.75
CA ALA A 75 12.78 -0.65 20.64
C ALA A 75 14.10 0.12 20.45
N LYS A 76 14.40 1.17 21.21
CA LYS A 76 15.59 1.98 20.95
C LYS A 76 16.91 1.29 21.34
N ASP A 77 16.91 0.51 22.44
CA ASP A 77 18.15 -0.06 22.99
C ASP A 77 18.52 -1.45 22.44
N LEU A 78 17.56 -2.24 21.96
CA LEU A 78 17.83 -3.58 21.41
C LEU A 78 18.26 -3.55 19.93
N TRP A 79 17.97 -2.46 19.23
CA TRP A 79 18.06 -2.40 17.77
C TRP A 79 19.34 -1.72 17.26
N ALA A 80 19.98 -0.90 18.10
CA ALA A 80 21.22 -0.18 17.75
C ALA A 80 22.42 -1.10 17.42
N LYS A 81 22.41 -2.37 17.83
CA LYS A 81 23.50 -3.33 17.52
C LYS A 81 23.33 -4.08 16.19
N SER A 82 22.13 -4.08 15.60
CA SER A 82 21.80 -4.87 14.40
C SER A 82 20.92 -4.09 13.41
N GLU A 83 21.06 -2.76 13.39
CA GLU A 83 20.21 -1.82 12.64
C GLU A 83 20.12 -2.20 11.15
N ALA A 84 21.26 -2.34 10.46
CA ALA A 84 21.31 -2.70 9.04
C ALA A 84 20.63 -4.05 8.71
N LEU A 85 20.78 -5.07 9.57
CA LEU A 85 20.16 -6.38 9.33
C LEU A 85 18.64 -6.29 9.42
N TRP A 86 18.15 -5.52 10.40
CA TRP A 86 16.73 -5.34 10.62
C TRP A 86 16.08 -4.46 9.55
N GLU A 87 16.73 -3.36 9.16
CA GLU A 87 16.30 -2.53 8.03
C GLU A 87 16.19 -3.36 6.74
N GLY A 88 17.16 -4.24 6.48
CA GLY A 88 17.12 -5.18 5.35
C GLY A 88 15.92 -6.13 5.38
N ILE A 89 15.63 -6.76 6.53
CA ILE A 89 14.49 -7.68 6.70
C ILE A 89 13.17 -6.97 6.50
N PHE A 90 13.00 -5.80 7.11
CA PHE A 90 11.74 -5.06 6.99
C PHE A 90 11.53 -4.48 5.60
N ALA A 91 12.58 -4.01 4.94
CA ALA A 91 12.52 -3.60 3.53
C ALA A 91 12.10 -4.77 2.63
N LEU A 92 12.58 -6.00 2.90
CA LEU A 92 12.18 -7.21 2.19
C LEU A 92 10.70 -7.55 2.42
N ILE A 93 10.26 -7.56 3.68
CA ILE A 93 8.86 -7.82 4.04
C ILE A 93 7.94 -6.77 3.41
N ALA A 94 8.30 -5.49 3.50
CA ALA A 94 7.55 -4.39 2.90
C ALA A 94 7.44 -4.55 1.38
N THR A 95 8.53 -4.92 0.71
CA THR A 95 8.53 -5.21 -0.73
C THR A 95 7.53 -6.31 -1.08
N ILE A 96 7.57 -7.43 -0.36
CA ILE A 96 6.67 -8.57 -0.62
C ILE A 96 5.21 -8.15 -0.41
N LEU A 97 4.92 -7.47 0.71
CA LEU A 97 3.57 -7.00 1.03
C LEU A 97 3.04 -6.01 -0.01
N ILE A 98 3.82 -4.99 -0.39
CA ILE A 98 3.43 -4.00 -1.41
C ILE A 98 3.16 -4.69 -2.75
N THR A 99 4.01 -5.65 -3.12
CA THR A 99 3.89 -6.37 -4.39
C THR A 99 2.65 -7.26 -4.41
N LEU A 100 2.41 -8.03 -3.35
CA LEU A 100 1.21 -8.87 -3.24
C LEU A 100 -0.07 -8.03 -3.27
N MET A 101 -0.09 -6.89 -2.58
CA MET A 101 -1.26 -6.00 -2.55
C MET A 101 -1.51 -5.31 -3.88
N GLY A 102 -0.45 -4.79 -4.53
CA GLY A 102 -0.57 -4.22 -5.87
C GLY A 102 -1.12 -5.23 -6.89
N LEU A 103 -0.68 -6.49 -6.80
CA LEU A 103 -1.16 -7.58 -7.66
C LEU A 103 -2.60 -8.02 -7.33
N ALA A 104 -2.97 -8.10 -6.05
CA ALA A 104 -4.32 -8.45 -5.60
C ALA A 104 -5.33 -7.38 -6.04
N PHE A 105 -4.98 -6.11 -5.91
CA PHE A 105 -5.83 -4.98 -6.27
C PHE A 105 -6.21 -4.97 -7.77
N LEU A 106 -5.25 -5.25 -8.66
CA LEU A 106 -5.52 -5.36 -10.11
C LEU A 106 -6.57 -6.43 -10.44
N ARG A 107 -6.71 -7.48 -9.61
CA ARG A 107 -7.77 -8.49 -9.77
C ARG A 107 -9.11 -8.06 -9.13
N THR A 108 -9.06 -7.32 -8.02
CA THR A 108 -10.25 -6.94 -7.24
C THR A 108 -11.22 -6.03 -8.00
N GLN A 109 -10.75 -5.28 -9.00
CA GLN A 109 -11.62 -4.44 -9.85
C GLN A 109 -12.75 -5.23 -10.55
N HIS A 110 -12.55 -6.53 -10.83
CA HIS A 110 -13.59 -7.39 -11.41
C HIS A 110 -14.50 -8.04 -10.37
N LEU A 111 -14.03 -8.19 -9.12
CA LEU A 111 -14.76 -8.84 -8.04
C LEU A 111 -15.89 -7.94 -7.51
N GLN A 112 -15.70 -6.62 -7.54
CA GLN A 112 -16.71 -5.65 -7.11
C GLN A 112 -17.92 -5.59 -8.05
N ALA A 113 -17.72 -5.74 -9.36
CA ALA A 113 -18.81 -5.86 -10.33
C ALA A 113 -19.60 -7.18 -10.14
N LYS A 114 -18.89 -8.28 -9.82
CA LYS A 114 -19.50 -9.58 -9.49
C LYS A 114 -20.24 -9.56 -8.15
N LEU A 115 -19.72 -8.88 -7.13
CA LEU A 115 -20.40 -8.68 -5.85
C LEU A 115 -21.68 -7.86 -6.04
N LYS A 116 -21.62 -6.77 -6.80
CA LYS A 116 -22.81 -6.00 -7.19
C LYS A 116 -23.86 -6.89 -7.87
N ALA A 117 -23.43 -7.72 -8.84
CA ALA A 117 -24.31 -8.65 -9.54
C ALA A 117 -24.89 -9.77 -8.64
N LYS A 118 -24.07 -10.36 -7.77
CA LYS A 118 -24.50 -11.40 -6.81
C LYS A 118 -25.41 -10.86 -5.72
N LEU A 119 -25.18 -9.63 -5.27
CA LEU A 119 -26.03 -8.95 -4.28
C LEU A 119 -27.38 -8.54 -4.89
N HIS A 120 -27.41 -8.10 -6.15
CA HIS A 120 -28.67 -7.90 -6.87
C HIS A 120 -29.48 -9.20 -6.97
N GLN A 121 -28.83 -10.31 -7.36
CA GLN A 121 -29.50 -11.62 -7.40
C GLN A 121 -29.95 -12.13 -6.03
N ALA A 122 -29.17 -11.89 -4.98
CA ALA A 122 -29.52 -12.29 -3.62
C ALA A 122 -30.69 -11.46 -3.07
N LEU A 123 -30.79 -10.18 -3.42
CA LEU A 123 -31.88 -9.31 -2.96
C LEU A 123 -33.18 -9.54 -3.72
N ASP A 124 -33.14 -9.78 -5.04
CA ASP A 124 -34.34 -10.15 -5.80
C ASP A 124 -34.95 -11.45 -5.27
N LYS A 125 -34.12 -12.41 -4.86
CA LYS A 125 -34.58 -13.66 -4.22
C LYS A 125 -35.07 -13.47 -2.78
N ASN A 126 -34.64 -12.42 -2.07
CA ASN A 126 -34.83 -12.29 -0.62
C ASN A 126 -35.80 -11.16 -0.20
N LYS A 127 -36.70 -10.74 -1.09
CA LYS A 127 -37.82 -9.81 -0.80
C LYS A 127 -38.73 -10.23 0.37
N LYS A 128 -38.55 -11.41 0.99
CA LYS A 128 -39.42 -11.96 2.05
C LYS A 128 -38.75 -12.22 3.42
N GLY A 129 -37.46 -11.95 3.62
CA GLY A 129 -36.76 -12.33 4.86
C GLY A 129 -36.28 -11.17 5.74
N LYS A 130 -37.02 -10.83 6.82
CA LYS A 130 -36.58 -9.92 7.91
C LYS A 130 -35.44 -10.55 8.74
N GLY A 131 -34.20 -10.52 8.25
CA GLY A 131 -33.03 -10.94 9.03
C GLY A 131 -32.40 -9.78 9.80
N PHE A 132 -32.10 -9.96 11.09
CA PHE A 132 -31.30 -9.03 11.91
C PHE A 132 -29.96 -8.67 11.23
N PHE A 133 -29.36 -9.63 10.52
CA PHE A 133 -28.19 -9.43 9.66
C PHE A 133 -28.44 -8.44 8.52
N ALA A 134 -29.61 -8.40 7.88
CA ALA A 134 -29.91 -7.43 6.82
C ALA A 134 -30.02 -6.00 7.36
N LYS A 135 -30.40 -5.83 8.63
CA LYS A 135 -30.55 -4.52 9.30
C LYS A 135 -29.21 -3.93 9.78
N TYR A 136 -28.22 -4.77 10.12
CA TYR A 136 -26.90 -4.34 10.61
C TYR A 136 -25.74 -4.58 9.61
N ALA A 137 -25.92 -5.40 8.57
CA ALA A 137 -24.90 -5.67 7.55
C ALA A 137 -24.41 -4.39 6.87
N PHE A 138 -25.29 -3.40 6.67
CA PHE A 138 -24.92 -2.12 6.06
C PHE A 138 -23.99 -1.26 6.94
N GLY A 139 -23.96 -1.47 8.26
CA GLY A 139 -23.01 -0.79 9.16
C GLY A 139 -21.73 -1.60 9.40
N ILE A 140 -21.84 -2.93 9.50
CA ILE A 140 -20.72 -3.83 9.83
C ILE A 140 -19.79 -4.03 8.61
N LEU A 141 -20.33 -4.12 7.40
CA LEU A 141 -19.51 -4.33 6.20
C LEU A 141 -18.53 -3.17 5.94
N PRO A 142 -18.94 -1.89 5.96
CA PRO A 142 -18.01 -0.77 5.86
C PRO A 142 -17.04 -0.71 7.04
N LEU A 143 -17.49 -1.04 8.25
CA LEU A 143 -16.64 -1.06 9.44
C LEU A 143 -15.46 -2.03 9.29
N ILE A 144 -15.74 -3.31 9.00
CA ILE A 144 -14.69 -4.33 8.84
C ILE A 144 -13.75 -3.97 7.69
N THR A 145 -14.31 -3.43 6.61
CA THR A 145 -13.52 -3.08 5.43
C THR A 145 -12.58 -1.92 5.72
N VAL A 146 -13.08 -0.81 6.28
CA VAL A 146 -12.25 0.35 6.63
C VAL A 146 -11.24 -0.01 7.72
N LEU A 147 -11.62 -0.85 8.69
CA LEU A 147 -10.71 -1.35 9.71
C LEU A 147 -9.55 -2.15 9.09
N ARG A 148 -9.85 -3.03 8.14
CA ARG A 148 -8.84 -3.82 7.45
C ARG A 148 -7.87 -2.92 6.65
N GLU A 149 -8.39 -2.06 5.78
CA GLU A 149 -7.54 -1.16 4.98
C GLU A 149 -6.72 -0.21 5.89
N GLY A 150 -7.33 0.27 6.99
CA GLY A 150 -6.65 1.09 7.99
C GLY A 150 -5.54 0.35 8.74
N LEU A 151 -5.75 -0.92 9.09
CA LEU A 151 -4.72 -1.75 9.73
C LEU A 151 -3.59 -2.09 8.76
N GLU A 152 -3.91 -2.41 7.50
CA GLU A 152 -2.90 -2.60 6.45
C GLU A 152 -2.05 -1.33 6.29
N ALA A 153 -2.68 -0.15 6.23
CA ALA A 153 -1.99 1.14 6.18
C ALA A 153 -1.02 1.37 7.36
N VAL A 154 -1.45 1.06 8.58
CA VAL A 154 -0.61 1.18 9.79
C VAL A 154 0.61 0.26 9.72
N VAL A 155 0.43 -0.98 9.28
CA VAL A 155 1.53 -1.95 9.15
C VAL A 155 2.51 -1.51 8.05
N PHE A 156 2.02 -0.99 6.93
CA PHE A 156 2.87 -0.47 5.85
C PHE A 156 3.68 0.75 6.28
N VAL A 157 3.05 1.71 6.96
CA VAL A 157 3.76 2.88 7.49
C VAL A 157 4.79 2.44 8.52
N GLY A 158 4.45 1.49 9.40
CA GLY A 158 5.40 0.88 10.33
C GLY A 158 6.64 0.33 9.63
N GLY A 159 6.46 -0.50 8.59
CA GLY A 159 7.57 -1.11 7.84
C GLY A 159 8.45 -0.11 7.08
N VAL A 160 7.87 0.95 6.51
CA VAL A 160 8.63 1.98 5.77
C VAL A 160 9.23 3.05 6.70
N SER A 161 8.72 3.19 7.93
CA SER A 161 9.17 4.20 8.90
C SER A 161 10.53 3.89 9.55
N LEU A 162 11.07 2.70 9.36
CA LEU A 162 12.22 2.18 10.10
C LEU A 162 13.56 2.85 9.79
N GLY A 163 13.64 3.69 8.75
CA GLY A 163 14.81 4.52 8.43
C GLY A 163 14.47 6.01 8.26
N LEU A 164 13.29 6.45 8.73
CA LEU A 164 12.82 7.83 8.55
C LEU A 164 12.69 8.57 9.89
N PRO A 165 13.04 9.88 9.94
CA PRO A 165 12.89 10.65 11.16
C PRO A 165 11.42 10.72 11.58
N ALA A 166 11.17 10.49 12.88
CA ALA A 166 9.85 10.46 13.54
C ALA A 166 8.89 11.59 13.14
N LYS A 167 9.46 12.79 12.94
CA LYS A 167 8.71 14.02 12.64
C LYS A 167 8.12 14.02 11.21
N SER A 168 8.63 13.20 10.29
CA SER A 168 8.21 13.18 8.89
C SER A 168 6.95 12.33 8.61
N ILE A 169 6.57 11.49 9.57
CA ILE A 169 5.49 10.50 9.43
C ILE A 169 4.09 11.15 9.57
N PRO A 170 3.82 11.96 10.62
CA PRO A 170 2.46 12.45 10.86
C PRO A 170 1.96 13.40 9.76
N LEU A 171 2.85 14.27 9.25
CA LEU A 171 2.48 15.23 8.22
C LEU A 171 2.12 14.54 6.90
N ALA A 172 2.90 13.54 6.48
CA ALA A 172 2.61 12.75 5.28
C ALA A 172 1.27 11.99 5.40
N THR A 173 0.98 11.43 6.57
CA THR A 173 -0.29 10.74 6.84
C THR A 173 -1.50 11.67 6.80
N ILE A 174 -1.43 12.84 7.45
CA ILE A 174 -2.55 13.80 7.46
C ILE A 174 -2.84 14.31 6.05
N VAL A 175 -1.80 14.70 5.31
CA VAL A 175 -1.94 15.19 3.93
C VAL A 175 -2.45 14.08 3.01
N GLY A 176 -1.99 12.83 3.20
CA GLY A 176 -2.46 11.65 2.46
C GLY A 176 -3.96 11.38 2.69
N ILE A 177 -4.41 11.42 3.94
CA ILE A 177 -5.83 11.24 4.30
C ILE A 177 -6.68 12.36 3.69
N LEU A 178 -6.25 13.62 3.82
CA LEU A 178 -6.99 14.77 3.27
C LEU A 178 -7.10 14.69 1.75
N ALA A 179 -6.00 14.41 1.06
CA ALA A 179 -5.99 14.24 -0.39
C ALA A 179 -6.85 13.04 -0.83
N GLY A 180 -6.76 11.91 -0.12
CA GLY A 180 -7.51 10.70 -0.43
C GLY A 180 -9.02 10.89 -0.23
N CYS A 181 -9.42 11.56 0.85
CA CYS A 181 -10.81 11.97 1.08
C CYS A 181 -11.32 12.95 0.01
N ALA A 182 -10.52 13.94 -0.38
CA ALA A 182 -10.88 14.88 -1.44
C ALA A 182 -11.14 14.17 -2.77
N VAL A 183 -10.24 13.25 -3.16
CA VAL A 183 -10.42 12.41 -4.35
C VAL A 183 -11.64 11.51 -4.20
N GLY A 184 -11.85 10.89 -3.03
CA GLY A 184 -13.05 10.10 -2.73
C GLY A 184 -14.36 10.87 -2.91
N LEU A 185 -14.42 12.14 -2.48
CA LEU A 185 -15.58 13.01 -2.66
C LEU A 185 -15.82 13.38 -4.13
N VAL A 186 -14.74 13.64 -4.87
CA VAL A 186 -14.80 13.85 -6.33
C VAL A 186 -15.32 12.60 -7.03
N ILE A 187 -14.92 11.40 -6.60
CA ILE A 187 -15.41 10.13 -7.14
C ILE A 187 -16.91 9.97 -6.90
N TYR A 188 -17.36 10.25 -5.68
CA TYR A 188 -18.76 10.15 -5.31
C TYR A 188 -19.67 11.05 -6.16
N LYS A 189 -19.19 12.24 -6.51
CA LYS A 189 -19.93 13.22 -7.32
C LYS A 189 -19.72 13.06 -8.84
N GLY A 190 -18.56 12.57 -9.27
CA GLY A 190 -18.04 12.74 -10.62
C GLY A 190 -18.24 11.57 -11.60
N GLY A 191 -18.63 10.37 -11.14
CA GLY A 191 -19.18 9.28 -11.97
C GLY A 191 -18.34 8.72 -13.14
N ASN A 192 -17.20 9.32 -13.50
CA ASN A 192 -16.44 8.96 -14.70
C ASN A 192 -15.50 7.77 -14.43
N VAL A 193 -16.07 6.57 -14.46
CA VAL A 193 -15.41 5.29 -14.14
C VAL A 193 -14.18 5.02 -15.01
N LEU A 194 -14.10 5.59 -16.22
CA LEU A 194 -13.00 5.35 -17.17
C LEU A 194 -11.71 6.08 -16.77
N LYS A 195 -11.79 7.36 -16.37
CA LYS A 195 -10.63 8.12 -15.85
C LYS A 195 -10.10 7.50 -14.54
N LEU A 196 -10.99 6.85 -13.78
CA LEU A 196 -10.67 6.23 -12.51
C LEU A 196 -9.78 4.99 -12.65
N LYS A 197 -10.07 4.13 -13.63
CA LYS A 197 -9.23 2.95 -13.90
C LYS A 197 -7.79 3.34 -14.17
N TRP A 198 -7.57 4.39 -14.96
CA TRP A 198 -6.23 4.89 -15.28
C TRP A 198 -5.50 5.45 -14.06
N PHE A 199 -6.19 6.22 -13.21
CA PHE A 199 -5.63 6.72 -11.96
C PHE A 199 -5.14 5.56 -11.06
N PHE A 200 -5.96 4.53 -10.89
CA PHE A 200 -5.62 3.37 -10.09
C PHE A 200 -4.46 2.55 -10.69
N VAL A 201 -4.45 2.35 -12.01
CA VAL A 201 -3.33 1.68 -12.70
C VAL A 201 -2.04 2.47 -12.52
N ALA A 202 -2.07 3.81 -12.67
CA ALA A 202 -0.91 4.66 -12.47
C ALA A 202 -0.39 4.58 -11.02
N SER A 203 -1.29 4.59 -10.02
CA SER A 203 -0.92 4.42 -8.61
C SER A 203 -0.30 3.04 -8.33
N THR A 204 -0.78 1.96 -8.96
CA THR A 204 -0.20 0.63 -8.78
C THR A 204 1.18 0.53 -9.43
N VAL A 205 1.39 1.13 -10.61
CA VAL A 205 2.73 1.18 -11.25
C VAL A 205 3.70 1.96 -10.37
N PHE A 206 3.26 3.07 -9.78
CA PHE A 206 4.07 3.84 -8.84
C PHE A 206 4.47 3.04 -7.59
N LEU A 207 3.58 2.21 -7.05
CA LEU A 207 3.91 1.31 -5.95
C LEU A 207 4.89 0.20 -6.33
N PHE A 208 4.82 -0.32 -7.56
CA PHE A 208 5.84 -1.26 -8.04
C PHE A 208 7.21 -0.58 -8.20
N LEU A 209 7.27 0.70 -8.56
CA LEU A 209 8.53 1.44 -8.53
C LEU A 209 9.12 1.49 -7.11
N ILE A 210 8.31 1.86 -6.11
CA ILE A 210 8.72 1.88 -4.70
C ILE A 210 9.12 0.48 -4.22
N GLY A 211 8.34 -0.55 -4.55
CA GLY A 211 8.65 -1.94 -4.21
C GLY A 211 9.99 -2.40 -4.78
N GLY A 212 10.28 -2.07 -6.04
CA GLY A 212 11.58 -2.35 -6.65
C GLY A 212 12.72 -1.62 -5.95
N GLY A 213 12.50 -0.36 -5.56
CA GLY A 213 13.47 0.42 -4.80
C GLY A 213 13.76 -0.16 -3.42
N LEU A 214 12.71 -0.53 -2.67
CA LEU A 214 12.84 -1.19 -1.36
C LEU A 214 13.53 -2.55 -1.47
N PHE A 215 13.28 -3.31 -2.54
CA PHE A 215 13.96 -4.58 -2.77
C PHE A 215 15.46 -4.40 -3.03
N SER A 216 15.81 -3.40 -3.84
CA SER A 216 17.19 -3.02 -4.12
C SER A 216 17.92 -2.58 -2.85
N ASN A 217 17.27 -1.73 -2.04
CA ASN A 217 17.79 -1.27 -0.75
C ASN A 217 17.94 -2.43 0.26
N SER A 218 16.99 -3.37 0.31
CA SER A 218 17.07 -4.55 1.17
C SER A 218 18.35 -5.36 0.92
N ILE A 219 18.70 -5.58 -0.36
CA ILE A 219 19.94 -6.27 -0.74
C ILE A 219 21.16 -5.46 -0.29
N ASN A 220 21.12 -4.14 -0.47
CA ASN A 220 22.19 -3.25 -0.05
C ASN A 220 22.42 -3.33 1.48
N TYR A 221 21.35 -3.28 2.29
CA TYR A 221 21.44 -3.42 3.73
C TYR A 221 22.03 -4.77 4.17
N PHE A 222 21.66 -5.88 3.52
CA PHE A 222 22.25 -7.18 3.81
C PHE A 222 23.74 -7.26 3.46
N GLN A 223 24.16 -6.63 2.36
CA GLN A 223 25.56 -6.59 1.95
C GLN A 223 26.39 -5.68 2.87
N ASN A 224 25.86 -4.52 3.25
CA ASN A 224 26.47 -3.62 4.23
C ASN A 224 26.63 -4.33 5.58
N TYR A 225 25.63 -5.08 6.04
CA TYR A 225 25.75 -5.87 7.26
C TYR A 225 26.87 -6.93 7.19
N GLN A 226 26.98 -7.66 6.07
CA GLN A 226 28.07 -8.62 5.89
C GLN A 226 29.44 -7.93 5.88
N PHE A 227 29.54 -6.77 5.23
CA PHE A 227 30.77 -6.01 5.14
C PHE A 227 31.19 -5.41 6.49
N GLY A 228 30.24 -4.86 7.26
CA GLY A 228 30.48 -4.38 8.63
C GLY A 228 30.96 -5.49 9.57
N LYS A 229 30.48 -6.73 9.38
CA LYS A 229 30.99 -7.89 10.14
C LYS A 229 32.44 -8.23 9.79
N LEU A 230 32.85 -8.08 8.52
CA LEU A 230 34.24 -8.28 8.08
C LEU A 230 35.18 -7.22 8.66
N LEU A 231 34.69 -6.00 8.89
CA LEU A 231 35.42 -4.90 9.52
C LEU A 231 35.49 -4.99 11.06
N GLY A 232 34.99 -6.08 11.67
CA GLY A 232 35.04 -6.29 13.11
C GLY A 232 33.93 -5.58 13.90
N GLY A 233 32.80 -5.26 13.26
CA GLY A 233 31.67 -4.56 13.89
C GLY A 233 31.78 -3.02 13.84
N GLY A 234 32.72 -2.51 13.04
CA GLY A 234 32.71 -1.10 12.65
C GLY A 234 31.52 -0.81 11.75
N ASP A 235 30.90 0.34 11.97
CA ASP A 235 29.86 0.88 11.09
C ASP A 235 30.47 1.10 9.69
N PRO A 236 30.04 0.35 8.66
CA PRO A 236 30.57 0.48 7.30
C PRO A 236 30.27 1.86 6.69
N ASP A 237 29.35 2.63 7.29
CA ASP A 237 28.99 3.98 6.86
C ASP A 237 29.78 5.08 7.62
N ALA A 238 30.63 4.71 8.60
CA ALA A 238 31.49 5.65 9.36
C ALA A 238 32.72 6.16 8.56
N GLY A 239 32.76 5.95 7.25
CA GLY A 239 33.76 6.49 6.35
C GLY A 239 33.49 6.10 4.89
N TYR A 240 34.31 6.58 3.94
CA TYR A 240 34.30 6.14 2.54
C TYR A 240 34.83 4.70 2.38
N VAL A 241 34.45 3.79 3.28
CA VAL A 241 34.90 2.41 3.31
C VAL A 241 33.82 1.56 2.66
N PHE A 242 34.09 1.08 1.46
CA PHE A 242 33.14 0.26 0.70
C PHE A 242 33.85 -0.91 0.05
N ASN A 243 33.10 -1.98 -0.23
CA ASN A 243 33.65 -3.15 -0.88
C ASN A 243 33.80 -2.93 -2.40
N VAL A 244 35.00 -2.56 -2.85
CA VAL A 244 35.35 -2.31 -4.26
C VAL A 244 35.05 -3.51 -5.18
N SER A 245 35.03 -4.73 -4.65
CA SER A 245 34.76 -5.93 -5.46
C SER A 245 33.28 -6.15 -5.79
N GLN A 246 32.38 -5.56 -5.00
CA GLN A 246 30.93 -5.71 -5.16
C GLN A 246 30.23 -4.41 -5.56
N SER A 247 30.87 -3.27 -5.39
CA SER A 247 30.37 -1.97 -5.83
C SER A 247 30.57 -1.78 -7.34
N VAL A 248 29.52 -1.29 -8.01
CA VAL A 248 29.54 -0.91 -9.43
C VAL A 248 29.93 0.54 -9.58
N TRP A 249 29.42 1.40 -8.70
CA TRP A 249 29.80 2.80 -8.63
C TRP A 249 29.85 3.30 -7.19
N MET A 250 30.69 4.31 -6.98
CA MET A 250 30.72 5.13 -5.78
C MET A 250 30.78 6.59 -6.22
N LEU A 251 29.70 7.34 -6.03
CA LEU A 251 29.68 8.77 -6.33
C LEU A 251 29.91 9.56 -5.04
N ALA A 252 30.86 10.50 -5.09
CA ALA A 252 31.13 11.44 -4.00
C ALA A 252 30.05 12.54 -3.88
N CYS A 253 29.21 12.68 -4.90
CA CYS A 253 28.01 13.51 -4.88
C CYS A 253 26.77 12.60 -4.83
N CYS A 254 25.61 13.18 -4.46
CA CYS A 254 24.32 12.49 -4.52
C CYS A 254 24.13 11.39 -3.46
N ASN A 255 24.77 11.53 -2.30
CA ASN A 255 24.55 10.68 -1.13
C ASN A 255 23.15 10.93 -0.53
N PRO A 256 22.28 9.90 -0.44
CA PRO A 256 21.01 10.02 0.25
C PRO A 256 21.15 10.32 1.74
N GLU A 257 22.25 9.96 2.39
CA GLU A 257 22.37 10.03 3.85
C GLU A 257 22.89 11.39 4.36
N ASP A 258 23.61 12.14 3.51
CA ASP A 258 24.21 13.42 3.87
C ASP A 258 23.15 14.50 4.19
N PRO A 259 23.08 15.05 5.42
CA PRO A 259 22.08 16.05 5.79
C PRO A 259 22.21 17.37 5.00
N ALA A 260 23.40 17.68 4.48
CA ALA A 260 23.73 18.94 3.78
C ALA A 260 23.58 18.85 2.24
N ALA A 261 23.77 17.67 1.64
CA ALA A 261 23.71 17.46 0.19
C ALA A 261 22.52 16.59 -0.28
N SER A 262 21.71 16.09 0.66
CA SER A 262 20.65 15.10 0.42
C SER A 262 19.52 15.52 -0.53
N GLY A 263 19.37 16.82 -0.83
CA GLY A 263 18.50 17.37 -1.89
C GLY A 263 17.23 16.54 -2.20
N GLY A 264 17.00 16.26 -3.48
CA GLY A 264 16.01 15.28 -3.94
C GLY A 264 16.51 13.82 -3.93
N TRP A 265 17.76 13.56 -3.55
CA TRP A 265 18.37 12.23 -3.61
C TRP A 265 17.82 11.28 -2.56
N LYS A 266 17.40 11.78 -1.39
CA LYS A 266 16.58 11.01 -0.42
C LYS A 266 15.28 10.51 -1.02
N LEU A 267 14.65 11.33 -1.86
CA LEU A 267 13.40 10.97 -2.55
C LEU A 267 13.65 9.90 -3.61
N PHE A 268 14.73 10.03 -4.39
CA PHE A 268 15.12 9.00 -5.36
C PHE A 268 15.52 7.69 -4.69
N SER A 269 16.17 7.74 -3.52
CA SER A 269 16.48 6.56 -2.73
C SER A 269 15.22 5.85 -2.26
N ALA A 270 14.24 6.61 -1.75
CA ALA A 270 13.00 6.05 -1.25
C ALA A 270 12.04 5.54 -2.34
N ILE A 271 12.07 6.12 -3.55
CA ILE A 271 11.18 5.73 -4.67
C ILE A 271 11.83 4.71 -5.59
N LEU A 272 13.08 4.92 -5.99
CA LEU A 272 13.77 4.09 -6.98
C LEU A 272 14.82 3.15 -6.37
N GLY A 273 15.12 3.26 -5.08
CA GLY A 273 16.22 2.53 -4.46
C GLY A 273 17.59 3.09 -4.85
N TRP A 274 17.65 4.37 -5.20
CA TRP A 274 18.92 5.03 -5.52
C TRP A 274 19.87 5.07 -4.32
N THR A 275 21.12 4.66 -4.54
CA THR A 275 22.21 4.78 -3.59
C THR A 275 23.46 5.32 -4.29
N ASN A 276 24.25 6.13 -3.59
CA ASN A 276 25.53 6.65 -4.09
C ASN A 276 26.61 5.57 -4.19
N ASN A 277 26.48 4.51 -3.39
CA ASN A 277 27.23 3.27 -3.49
C ASN A 277 26.28 2.16 -3.94
N ALA A 278 26.21 1.87 -5.24
CA ALA A 278 25.40 0.76 -5.72
C ALA A 278 26.25 -0.48 -5.90
N THR A 279 25.72 -1.60 -5.47
CA THR A 279 26.33 -2.91 -5.61
C THR A 279 25.76 -3.64 -6.82
N ILE A 280 26.50 -4.63 -7.30
CA ILE A 280 26.02 -5.53 -8.35
C ILE A 280 24.71 -6.19 -7.92
N GLY A 281 24.59 -6.53 -6.62
CA GLY A 281 23.40 -7.13 -6.04
C GLY A 281 22.17 -6.23 -6.08
N SER A 282 22.32 -4.94 -5.74
CA SER A 282 21.19 -4.01 -5.71
C SER A 282 20.62 -3.76 -7.11
N ILE A 283 21.47 -3.65 -8.13
CA ILE A 283 21.06 -3.48 -9.55
C ILE A 283 20.38 -4.74 -10.07
N ILE A 284 21.01 -5.90 -9.89
CA ILE A 284 20.43 -7.19 -10.33
C ILE A 284 19.10 -7.43 -9.63
N GLY A 285 19.01 -7.15 -8.33
CA GLY A 285 17.78 -7.25 -7.56
C GLY A 285 16.66 -6.40 -8.14
N TYR A 286 16.94 -5.12 -8.45
CA TYR A 286 15.97 -4.23 -9.08
C TYR A 286 15.47 -4.76 -10.44
N CYS A 287 16.38 -5.25 -11.29
CA CYS A 287 16.01 -5.85 -12.57
C CYS A 287 15.17 -7.13 -12.40
N LEU A 288 15.57 -8.03 -11.49
CA LEU A 288 14.85 -9.27 -11.21
C LEU A 288 13.44 -9.00 -10.69
N TYR A 289 13.27 -7.97 -9.86
CA TYR A 289 11.96 -7.55 -9.37
C TYR A 289 11.01 -7.20 -10.53
N TRP A 290 11.46 -6.38 -11.48
CA TRP A 290 10.66 -6.01 -12.65
C TRP A 290 10.37 -7.18 -13.58
N VAL A 291 11.34 -8.08 -13.77
CA VAL A 291 11.13 -9.33 -14.53
C VAL A 291 10.06 -10.17 -13.86
N ALA A 292 10.13 -10.37 -12.54
CA ALA A 292 9.15 -11.16 -11.78
C ALA A 292 7.72 -10.60 -11.90
N ILE A 293 7.56 -9.27 -11.78
CA ILE A 293 6.25 -8.61 -11.97
C ILE A 293 5.74 -8.80 -13.40
N THR A 294 6.61 -8.59 -14.40
CA THR A 294 6.22 -8.70 -15.81
C THR A 294 5.77 -10.13 -16.13
N VAL A 295 6.53 -11.13 -15.69
CA VAL A 295 6.18 -12.55 -15.85
C VAL A 295 4.84 -12.87 -15.18
N TYR A 296 4.62 -12.40 -13.95
CA TYR A 296 3.36 -12.61 -13.24
C TYR A 296 2.17 -11.99 -13.96
N LEU A 297 2.29 -10.73 -14.40
CA LEU A 297 1.22 -10.02 -15.08
C LEU A 297 0.88 -10.65 -16.44
N VAL A 298 1.89 -11.02 -17.23
CA VAL A 298 1.71 -11.71 -18.51
C VAL A 298 1.09 -13.10 -18.30
N GLY A 299 1.59 -13.87 -17.34
CA GLY A 299 1.05 -15.19 -16.99
C GLY A 299 -0.41 -15.13 -16.52
N SER A 300 -0.77 -14.15 -15.70
CA SER A 300 -2.14 -13.96 -15.24
C SER A 300 -3.12 -13.61 -16.36
N LYS A 301 -2.68 -12.79 -17.34
CA LYS A 301 -3.48 -12.47 -18.54
C LYS A 301 -3.64 -13.69 -19.46
N ALA A 302 -2.56 -14.46 -19.66
CA ALA A 302 -2.61 -15.67 -20.47
C ALA A 302 -3.59 -16.69 -19.89
N HIS A 303 -3.53 -16.94 -18.58
CA HIS A 303 -4.45 -17.83 -17.87
C HIS A 303 -5.92 -17.37 -17.99
N ALA A 304 -6.18 -16.07 -17.85
CA ALA A 304 -7.53 -15.52 -18.01
C ALA A 304 -8.07 -15.71 -19.43
N LYS A 305 -7.24 -15.52 -20.47
CA LYS A 305 -7.61 -15.70 -21.87
C LYS A 305 -7.93 -17.17 -22.19
N ILE A 306 -7.13 -18.11 -21.66
CA ILE A 306 -7.36 -19.55 -21.81
C ILE A 306 -8.67 -19.97 -21.15
N SER A 307 -8.91 -19.53 -19.91
CA SER A 307 -10.14 -19.84 -19.16
C SER A 307 -11.40 -19.30 -19.85
N TYR A 308 -11.33 -18.10 -20.45
CA TYR A 308 -12.43 -17.55 -21.24
C TYR A 308 -12.69 -18.38 -22.51
N LYS A 309 -11.65 -18.75 -23.25
CA LYS A 309 -11.78 -19.55 -24.48
C LYS A 309 -12.42 -20.92 -24.20
N LYS A 310 -12.02 -21.58 -23.11
CA LYS A 310 -12.60 -22.86 -22.68
C LYS A 310 -14.10 -22.75 -22.39
N LYS A 311 -14.51 -21.71 -21.65
CA LYS A 311 -15.91 -21.48 -21.28
C LYS A 311 -16.82 -21.11 -22.46
N THR A 312 -16.27 -20.47 -23.49
CA THR A 312 -16.99 -20.19 -24.75
C THR A 312 -17.13 -21.46 -25.60
N SER A 313 -16.11 -22.33 -25.62
CA SER A 313 -16.17 -23.63 -26.31
C SER A 313 -17.27 -24.53 -25.73
N GLU A 314 -17.30 -24.70 -24.40
CA GLU A 314 -18.33 -25.49 -23.71
C GLU A 314 -19.76 -24.97 -23.95
N LYS A 315 -19.93 -23.68 -24.22
CA LYS A 315 -21.23 -23.08 -24.54
C LYS A 315 -21.66 -23.25 -25.99
N LEU A 316 -20.74 -23.54 -26.90
CA LEU A 316 -21.03 -23.77 -28.32
C LEU A 316 -21.32 -25.25 -28.60
N GLU A 317 -20.90 -26.14 -27.71
CA GLU A 317 -21.13 -27.59 -27.77
C GLU A 317 -22.44 -28.04 -27.09
N MET A 318 -23.14 -27.14 -26.38
CA MET A 318 -24.48 -27.34 -25.80
C MET A 318 -25.55 -26.66 -26.66
#